data_AF-A0A1N7NDY7-F1
#
_entry.id   AF-A0A1N7NDY7-F1
#
_cell.length_a   1.000
_cell.length_b   1.000
_cell.length_c   1.000
_cell.angle_alpha   90.00
_cell.angle_beta   90.00
_cell.angle_gamma   90.00
#
_symmetry.space_group_name_H-M   'P 1'
#
loop_
_entity.id
_entity.type
_entity.pdbx_description
1 polymer ?
#
loop_
_entity_poly.entity_id
_entity_poly.type
_entity_poly.pdbx_seq_one_letter_code
_entity_poly.pdbx_strand_id
1 'polypeptide(L)'
;MRSLPSVKICGLRPGDDLSFLRHPLITHVGIVLVRASKRYVAPEDARQLVEAVNVRRPDVKTVAVVAGGLGDELIRVARTAGVDVVQLHGGEPSDVARRLREAGFQVWRAMAFDPGEDPRRFLDDMKAHAADADALLLDAKPPADAKPGVTGGHGRTFDWDRLADIARVPFDFDWWVAGGIRPENVQELLRRVRPSGIDVSSGVELGGRKDVGRIDELIQAMEAWGHESLSLS
;
A
#
# COMPACT_ATOMS: atom_id res chain seq x y z
N MET A 1 21.17 4.05 -13.60
CA MET A 1 19.88 3.33 -13.51
C MET A 1 18.95 4.17 -12.65
N ARG A 2 17.68 4.39 -13.02
CA ARG A 2 16.74 5.09 -12.12
C ARG A 2 16.52 4.23 -10.87
N SER A 3 16.40 4.87 -9.70
CA SER A 3 15.94 4.16 -8.52
C SER A 3 14.51 3.68 -8.78
N LEU A 4 14.28 2.38 -8.64
CA LEU A 4 12.94 1.79 -8.73
C LEU A 4 12.23 1.99 -7.40
N PRO A 5 10.91 2.28 -7.41
CA PRO A 5 10.16 2.37 -6.18
C PRO A 5 10.00 0.99 -5.52
N SER A 6 9.83 1.01 -4.21
CA SER A 6 9.46 -0.19 -3.45
C SER A 6 8.08 -0.71 -3.85
N VAL A 7 7.83 -2.00 -3.63
CA VAL A 7 6.55 -2.66 -3.95
C VAL A 7 5.96 -3.29 -2.69
N LYS A 8 4.67 -3.03 -2.47
CA LYS A 8 3.83 -3.70 -1.50
C LYS A 8 2.79 -4.55 -2.22
N ILE A 9 2.76 -5.85 -1.92
CA ILE A 9 1.71 -6.76 -2.40
C ILE A 9 0.64 -6.90 -1.32
N CYS A 10 -0.54 -6.32 -1.54
CA CYS A 10 -1.57 -6.14 -0.50
C CYS A 10 -2.77 -7.07 -0.65
N GLY A 11 -3.29 -7.56 0.46
CA GLY A 11 -4.45 -8.45 0.52
C GLY A 11 -4.09 -9.91 0.29
N LEU A 12 -2.95 -10.33 0.83
CA LEU A 12 -2.59 -11.74 0.94
C LEU A 12 -3.54 -12.47 1.89
N ARG A 13 -3.74 -13.76 1.62
CA ARG A 13 -4.52 -14.68 2.45
C ARG A 13 -3.76 -16.00 2.64
N PRO A 14 -4.11 -16.78 3.67
CA PRO A 14 -3.59 -18.13 3.83
C PRO A 14 -3.68 -18.97 2.55
N GLY A 15 -2.58 -19.66 2.22
CA GLY A 15 -2.44 -20.49 1.03
C GLY A 15 -2.11 -19.74 -0.27
N ASP A 16 -1.94 -18.41 -0.24
CA ASP A 16 -1.34 -17.71 -1.38
C ASP A 16 0.13 -18.14 -1.57
N ASP A 17 0.57 -18.26 -2.82
CA ASP A 17 1.96 -18.59 -3.14
C ASP A 17 2.86 -17.38 -2.87
N LEU A 18 3.87 -17.57 -2.02
CA LEU A 18 4.84 -16.54 -1.62
C LEU A 18 6.13 -16.58 -2.45
N SER A 19 6.20 -17.36 -3.53
CA SER A 19 7.37 -17.44 -4.40
C SER A 19 7.73 -16.11 -5.07
N PHE A 20 6.80 -15.15 -5.15
CA PHE A 20 7.07 -13.77 -5.59
C PHE A 20 8.04 -13.03 -4.65
N LEU A 21 8.17 -13.44 -3.38
CA LEU A 21 9.11 -12.84 -2.42
C LEU A 21 10.58 -13.00 -2.82
N ARG A 22 10.90 -13.70 -3.90
CA ARG A 22 12.26 -13.69 -4.48
C ARG A 22 12.66 -12.32 -5.04
N HIS A 23 11.69 -11.47 -5.38
CA HIS A 23 11.96 -10.16 -5.97
C HIS A 23 12.45 -9.15 -4.91
N PRO A 24 13.56 -8.45 -5.14
CA PRO A 24 14.09 -7.49 -4.18
C PRO A 24 13.26 -6.21 -4.09
N LEU A 25 12.52 -5.85 -5.14
CA LEU A 25 11.62 -4.68 -5.13
C LEU A 25 10.44 -4.87 -4.18
N ILE A 26 10.09 -6.10 -3.83
CA ILE A 26 9.02 -6.38 -2.88
C ILE A 26 9.58 -6.23 -1.48
N THR A 27 9.23 -5.12 -0.84
CA THR A 27 9.70 -4.77 0.51
C THR A 27 8.60 -4.88 1.55
N HIS A 28 7.33 -4.92 1.11
CA HIS A 28 6.18 -5.00 2.00
C HIS A 28 5.14 -6.01 1.50
N VAL A 29 4.42 -6.63 2.43
CA VAL A 29 3.22 -7.43 2.12
C VAL A 29 2.07 -7.05 3.05
N GLY A 30 0.87 -6.91 2.49
CA GLY A 30 -0.32 -6.47 3.21
C GLY A 30 -1.31 -7.58 3.50
N ILE A 31 -1.84 -7.60 4.72
CA ILE A 31 -2.88 -8.50 5.19
C ILE A 31 -4.08 -7.65 5.63
N VAL A 32 -5.27 -7.94 5.12
CA VAL A 32 -6.46 -7.12 5.42
C VAL A 32 -7.18 -7.67 6.62
N LEU A 33 -7.22 -6.90 7.72
CA LEU A 33 -7.89 -7.27 8.97
C LEU A 33 -9.27 -6.60 9.12
N VAL A 34 -9.80 -6.05 8.01
CA VAL A 34 -11.12 -5.40 7.94
C VAL A 34 -12.19 -6.43 7.58
N ARG A 35 -13.08 -6.77 8.52
CA ARG A 35 -14.12 -7.80 8.37
C ARG A 35 -15.04 -7.62 7.15
N ALA A 36 -15.31 -6.38 6.75
CA ALA A 36 -16.15 -6.08 5.59
C ALA A 36 -15.47 -6.37 4.24
N SER A 37 -14.16 -6.60 4.22
CA SER A 37 -13.39 -6.82 3.00
C SER A 37 -13.51 -8.26 2.50
N LYS A 38 -13.62 -8.44 1.18
CA LYS A 38 -13.50 -9.77 0.52
C LYS A 38 -12.13 -10.44 0.72
N ARG A 39 -11.14 -9.67 1.18
CA ARG A 39 -9.77 -10.12 1.46
C ARG A 39 -9.50 -10.28 2.95
N TYR A 40 -10.53 -10.19 3.79
CA TYR A 40 -10.40 -10.31 5.23
C TYR A 40 -9.67 -11.61 5.63
N VAL A 41 -8.76 -11.47 6.59
CA VAL A 41 -8.08 -12.57 7.28
C VAL A 41 -8.28 -12.33 8.78
N ALA A 42 -8.63 -13.38 9.53
CA ALA A 42 -8.68 -13.29 10.98
C ALA A 42 -7.26 -13.07 11.55
N PRO A 43 -7.09 -12.30 12.64
CA PRO A 43 -5.76 -12.00 13.18
C PRO A 43 -4.92 -13.24 13.49
N GLU A 44 -5.53 -14.32 13.96
CA GLU A 44 -4.87 -15.59 14.27
C GLU A 44 -4.35 -16.29 13.00
N ASP A 45 -5.12 -16.24 11.91
CA ASP A 45 -4.71 -16.79 10.61
C ASP A 45 -3.64 -15.92 9.93
N ALA A 46 -3.70 -14.60 10.15
CA ALA A 46 -2.72 -13.65 9.64
C ALA A 46 -1.32 -13.95 10.21
N ARG A 47 -1.25 -14.39 11.49
CA ARG A 47 0.01 -14.77 12.13
C ARG A 47 0.76 -15.86 11.38
N GLN A 48 0.07 -16.89 10.91
CA GLN A 48 0.70 -17.98 10.16
C GLN A 48 1.32 -17.48 8.84
N LEU A 49 0.63 -16.54 8.19
CA LEU A 49 1.12 -15.90 6.97
C LEU A 49 2.34 -15.01 7.24
N VAL A 50 2.32 -14.25 8.33
CA VAL A 50 3.46 -13.43 8.78
C VAL A 50 4.68 -14.31 9.06
N GLU A 51 4.51 -15.40 9.80
CA GLU A 51 5.59 -16.35 10.09
C GLU A 51 6.17 -16.95 8.80
N ALA A 52 5.32 -17.31 7.83
CA ALA A 52 5.75 -17.84 6.53
C ALA A 52 6.52 -16.81 5.69
N VAL A 53 6.13 -15.53 5.73
CA VAL A 53 6.87 -14.43 5.08
C VAL A 53 8.23 -14.25 5.74
N ASN A 54 8.27 -14.16 7.08
CA ASN A 54 9.50 -13.93 7.85
C ASN A 54 10.54 -15.04 7.66
N VAL A 55 10.11 -16.31 7.57
CA VAL A 55 11.01 -17.44 7.28
C VAL A 55 11.65 -17.33 5.90
N ARG A 56 10.93 -16.79 4.90
CA ARG A 56 11.40 -16.68 3.51
C ARG A 56 12.24 -15.42 3.27
N ARG A 57 11.81 -14.29 3.83
CA ARG A 57 12.38 -12.95 3.64
C ARG A 57 12.18 -12.12 4.91
N PRO A 58 13.06 -12.25 5.92
CA PRO A 58 12.92 -11.54 7.20
C PRO A 58 13.08 -10.02 7.08
N ASP A 59 13.59 -9.53 5.95
CA ASP A 59 13.70 -8.10 5.62
C ASP A 59 12.40 -7.50 5.06
N VAL A 60 11.44 -8.32 4.62
CA VAL A 60 10.14 -7.86 4.09
C VAL A 60 9.20 -7.56 5.25
N LYS A 61 8.65 -6.34 5.24
CA LYS A 61 7.74 -5.86 6.28
C LYS A 61 6.31 -6.35 6.06
N THR A 62 5.70 -6.84 7.12
CA THR A 62 4.29 -7.27 7.12
C THR A 62 3.39 -6.15 7.61
N VAL A 63 2.31 -5.88 6.86
CA VAL A 63 1.44 -4.72 7.06
C VAL A 63 0.00 -5.17 7.33
N ALA A 64 -0.53 -4.86 8.51
CA ALA A 64 -1.96 -5.00 8.78
C ALA A 64 -2.72 -3.80 8.21
N VAL A 65 -3.65 -4.03 7.29
CA VAL A 65 -4.61 -3.02 6.85
C VAL A 65 -5.83 -3.07 7.76
N VAL A 66 -6.09 -1.97 8.44
CA VAL A 66 -7.20 -1.79 9.37
C VAL A 66 -8.03 -0.58 8.95
N ALA A 67 -9.32 -0.59 9.28
CA ALA A 67 -10.23 0.50 9.00
C ALA A 67 -11.29 0.56 10.10
N GLY A 68 -11.34 1.69 10.79
CA GLY A 68 -12.16 1.88 11.98
C GLY A 68 -11.64 1.10 13.19
N GLY A 69 -12.07 1.52 14.38
CA GLY A 69 -11.67 0.91 15.65
C GLY A 69 -10.99 1.90 16.59
N LEU A 70 -10.81 1.48 17.85
CA LEU A 70 -10.11 2.26 18.88
C LEU A 70 -8.67 1.77 19.03
N GLY A 71 -7.78 2.65 19.52
CA GLY A 71 -6.34 2.37 19.64
C GLY A 71 -6.00 1.03 20.32
N ASP A 72 -6.61 0.69 21.46
CA ASP A 72 -6.31 -0.58 22.16
C ASP A 72 -6.77 -1.81 21.38
N GLU A 73 -7.89 -1.71 20.67
CA GLU A 73 -8.38 -2.82 19.84
C GLU A 73 -7.44 -3.08 18.68
N LEU A 74 -7.03 -2.02 17.98
CA LEU A 74 -6.09 -2.12 16.86
C LEU A 74 -4.73 -2.65 17.30
N ILE A 75 -4.22 -2.20 18.46
CA ILE A 75 -2.98 -2.73 19.06
C ILE A 75 -3.11 -4.24 19.32
N ARG A 76 -4.20 -4.68 19.95
CA ARG A 76 -4.41 -6.13 20.22
C ARG A 76 -4.45 -6.93 18.93
N VAL A 77 -5.24 -6.47 17.94
CA VAL A 77 -5.37 -7.13 16.64
C VAL A 77 -4.03 -7.22 15.92
N ALA A 78 -3.26 -6.13 15.87
CA ALA A 78 -1.93 -6.11 15.25
C ALA A 78 -0.94 -7.02 15.98
N ARG A 79 -0.97 -7.06 17.32
CA ARG A 79 -0.13 -7.95 18.13
C ARG A 79 -0.49 -9.42 17.91
N THR A 80 -1.77 -9.76 17.81
CA THR A 80 -2.20 -11.13 17.49
C THR A 80 -1.72 -11.57 16.11
N ALA A 81 -1.87 -10.70 15.11
CA ALA A 81 -1.38 -10.95 13.75
C ALA A 81 0.15 -11.00 13.65
N GLY A 82 0.88 -10.37 14.59
CA GLY A 82 2.34 -10.38 14.62
C GLY A 82 3.00 -9.47 13.59
N VAL A 83 2.27 -8.48 13.06
CA VAL A 83 2.75 -7.61 11.97
C VAL A 83 3.78 -6.57 12.43
N ASP A 84 4.56 -6.04 11.48
CA ASP A 84 5.50 -4.93 11.72
C ASP A 84 4.82 -3.55 11.64
N VAL A 85 3.89 -3.41 10.70
CA VAL A 85 3.29 -2.12 10.30
C VAL A 85 1.78 -2.19 10.44
N VAL A 86 1.16 -1.09 10.91
CA VAL A 86 -0.29 -0.91 10.90
C VAL A 86 -0.65 0.22 9.93
N GLN A 87 -1.37 -0.12 8.87
CA GLN A 87 -1.91 0.82 7.88
C GLN A 87 -3.34 1.21 8.25
N LEU A 88 -3.51 2.45 8.69
CA LEU A 88 -4.79 3.08 9.01
C LEU A 88 -5.49 3.52 7.73
N HIS A 89 -6.69 3.00 7.45
CA HIS A 89 -7.42 3.21 6.19
C HIS A 89 -8.85 3.75 6.39
N GLY A 90 -9.23 4.13 7.61
CA GLY A 90 -10.62 4.47 7.99
C GLY A 90 -10.84 5.90 8.48
N GLY A 91 -9.87 6.80 8.36
CA GLY A 91 -9.98 8.18 8.86
C GLY A 91 -9.84 8.27 10.38
N GLU A 92 -9.09 7.34 10.97
CA GLU A 92 -8.82 7.27 12.40
C GLU A 92 -8.21 8.60 12.90
N PRO A 93 -8.47 9.03 14.14
CA PRO A 93 -7.86 10.26 14.66
C PRO A 93 -6.36 10.07 14.94
N SER A 94 -5.61 11.17 15.06
CA SER A 94 -4.15 11.14 15.29
C SER A 94 -3.73 10.42 16.59
N ASP A 95 -4.58 10.41 17.61
CA ASP A 95 -4.27 9.71 18.87
C ASP A 95 -4.12 8.20 18.69
N VAL A 96 -4.87 7.60 17.75
CA VAL A 96 -4.74 6.18 17.39
C VAL A 96 -3.37 5.88 16.82
N ALA A 97 -2.88 6.71 15.89
CA ALA A 97 -1.54 6.58 15.31
C ALA A 97 -0.46 6.68 16.38
N ARG A 98 -0.54 7.69 17.26
CA ARG A 98 0.39 7.86 18.38
C ARG A 98 0.45 6.62 19.28
N ARG A 99 -0.71 6.08 19.67
CA ARG A 99 -0.78 4.89 20.54
C ARG A 99 -0.19 3.64 19.89
N LEU A 100 -0.38 3.46 18.59
CA LEU A 100 0.24 2.36 17.84
C LEU A 100 1.77 2.48 17.80
N ARG A 101 2.29 3.70 17.61
CA ARG A 101 3.74 3.97 17.65
C ARG A 101 4.31 3.76 19.04
N GLU A 102 3.63 4.23 20.09
CA GLU A 102 4.00 3.96 21.50
C GLU A 102 4.00 2.45 21.80
N ALA A 103 3.11 1.70 21.16
CA ALA A 103 3.08 0.24 21.22
C ALA A 103 4.15 -0.43 20.34
N GLY A 104 5.01 0.32 19.65
CA GLY A 104 6.16 -0.19 18.91
C GLY A 104 5.89 -0.59 17.45
N PHE A 105 4.74 -0.21 16.88
CA PHE A 105 4.46 -0.42 15.47
C PHE A 105 4.93 0.75 14.61
N GLN A 106 5.35 0.46 13.37
CA GLN A 106 5.32 1.48 12.33
C GLN A 106 3.87 1.75 11.93
N VAL A 107 3.55 3.01 11.63
CA VAL A 107 2.20 3.42 11.28
C VAL A 107 2.18 4.03 9.90
N TRP A 108 1.36 3.47 9.02
CA TRP A 108 1.06 4.05 7.72
C TRP A 108 -0.33 4.67 7.75
N ARG A 109 -0.53 5.75 7.01
CA ARG A 109 -1.85 6.37 6.87
C ARG A 109 -2.27 6.43 5.42
N ALA A 110 -3.40 5.78 5.11
CA ALA A 110 -3.99 5.88 3.80
C ALA A 110 -4.83 7.16 3.67
N MET A 111 -4.68 7.86 2.55
CA MET A 111 -5.40 9.07 2.21
C MET A 111 -6.13 8.84 0.89
N ALA A 112 -7.43 9.13 0.87
CA ALA A 112 -8.19 9.11 -0.36
C ALA A 112 -7.84 10.35 -1.19
N PHE A 113 -7.33 10.12 -2.39
CA PHE A 113 -7.09 11.18 -3.37
C PHE A 113 -8.35 11.42 -4.20
N ASP A 114 -8.86 12.65 -4.11
CA ASP A 114 -9.91 13.16 -4.99
C ASP A 114 -9.28 14.08 -6.05
N PRO A 115 -9.30 13.71 -7.34
CA PRO A 115 -8.83 14.60 -8.40
C PRO A 115 -9.51 15.97 -8.39
N GLY A 116 -10.74 16.08 -7.88
CA GLY A 116 -11.46 17.36 -7.81
C GLY A 116 -11.02 18.29 -6.67
N GLU A 117 -10.19 17.82 -5.73
CA GLU A 117 -9.74 18.61 -4.59
C GLU A 117 -8.69 19.67 -4.98
N ASP A 118 -8.62 20.76 -4.20
CA ASP A 118 -7.56 21.76 -4.31
C ASP A 118 -6.20 21.13 -3.95
N PRO A 119 -5.23 21.10 -4.88
CA PRO A 119 -3.91 20.53 -4.63
C PRO A 119 -3.18 21.13 -3.42
N ARG A 120 -3.39 22.41 -3.12
CA ARG A 120 -2.74 23.06 -1.96
C ARG A 120 -3.27 22.50 -0.65
N ARG A 121 -4.59 22.38 -0.54
CA ARG A 121 -5.25 21.79 0.62
C ARG A 121 -4.80 20.34 0.81
N PHE A 122 -4.78 19.56 -0.27
CA PHE A 122 -4.34 18.16 -0.20
C PHE A 122 -2.88 18.03 0.27
N LEU A 123 -1.99 18.91 -0.20
CA LEU A 123 -0.60 18.97 0.27
C LEU A 123 -0.48 19.31 1.76
N ASP A 124 -1.31 20.23 2.26
CA ASP A 124 -1.34 20.59 3.68
C ASP A 124 -1.85 19.42 4.54
N ASP A 125 -2.88 18.72 4.08
CA ASP A 125 -3.39 17.51 4.73
C ASP A 125 -2.33 16.39 4.74
N MET A 126 -1.59 16.20 3.65
CA MET A 126 -0.47 15.25 3.59
C MET A 126 0.58 15.58 4.66
N LYS A 127 1.02 16.84 4.76
CA LYS A 127 2.02 17.25 5.76
C LYS A 127 1.53 17.05 7.19
N ALA A 128 0.26 17.39 7.46
CA ALA A 128 -0.34 17.17 8.77
C ALA A 128 -0.37 15.69 9.15
N HIS A 129 -0.70 14.81 8.21
CA HIS A 129 -0.72 13.38 8.44
C HIS A 129 0.67 12.74 8.51
N ALA A 130 1.66 13.26 7.78
CA ALA A 130 3.04 12.81 7.83
C ALA A 130 3.68 13.02 9.21
N ALA A 131 3.23 14.01 10.00
CA ALA A 131 3.75 14.24 11.34
C ALA A 131 3.56 13.02 12.28
N ASP A 132 2.48 12.27 12.09
CA ASP A 132 2.11 11.14 12.96
C ASP A 132 2.27 9.77 12.29
N ALA A 133 2.78 9.70 11.06
CA ALA A 133 2.92 8.47 10.27
C ALA A 133 4.35 8.28 9.76
N ASP A 134 4.78 7.02 9.62
CA ASP A 134 6.07 6.67 9.03
C ASP A 134 6.00 6.61 7.50
N ALA A 135 4.79 6.42 6.93
CA ALA A 135 4.54 6.60 5.50
C ALA A 135 3.08 6.98 5.21
N LEU A 136 2.86 7.70 4.11
CA LEU A 136 1.53 7.98 3.57
C LEU A 136 1.22 7.07 2.38
N LEU A 137 -0.01 6.59 2.28
CA LEU A 137 -0.49 5.82 1.13
C LEU A 137 -1.63 6.55 0.44
N LEU A 138 -1.38 7.05 -0.77
CA LEU A 138 -2.38 7.74 -1.57
C LEU A 138 -3.18 6.71 -2.37
N ASP A 139 -4.46 6.56 -2.06
CA ASP A 139 -5.37 5.62 -2.72
C ASP A 139 -6.44 6.38 -3.51
N ALA A 140 -6.88 5.81 -4.64
CA ALA A 140 -7.93 6.44 -5.43
C ALA A 140 -9.24 6.46 -4.63
N LYS A 141 -9.90 7.63 -4.56
CA LYS A 141 -11.18 7.76 -3.86
C LYS A 141 -12.19 6.70 -4.35
N PRO A 142 -12.77 5.89 -3.45
CA PRO A 142 -13.79 4.93 -3.84
C PRO A 142 -15.04 5.65 -4.39
N PRO A 143 -15.84 5.00 -5.25
CA PRO A 143 -17.13 5.53 -5.70
C PRO A 143 -18.03 5.94 -4.53
N ALA A 144 -18.91 6.93 -4.75
CA ALA A 144 -19.80 7.44 -3.69
C ALA A 144 -20.77 6.37 -3.12
N ASP A 145 -21.02 5.30 -3.86
CA ASP A 145 -21.85 4.15 -3.50
C ASP A 145 -21.06 2.98 -2.90
N ALA A 146 -19.74 3.12 -2.70
CA ALA A 146 -18.93 2.10 -2.06
C ALA A 146 -19.36 1.89 -0.59
N LYS A 147 -19.39 0.63 -0.15
CA LYS A 147 -19.69 0.29 1.24
C LYS A 147 -18.68 0.94 2.19
N PRO A 148 -19.11 1.57 3.29
CA PRO A 148 -18.20 2.14 4.28
C PRO A 148 -17.15 1.13 4.74
N GLY A 149 -15.89 1.54 4.78
CA GLY A 149 -14.76 0.69 5.17
C GLY A 149 -14.21 -0.24 4.08
N VAL A 150 -14.77 -0.23 2.86
CA VAL A 150 -14.17 -0.90 1.69
C VAL A 150 -13.46 0.16 0.83
N THR A 151 -12.14 0.12 0.85
CA THR A 151 -11.27 0.98 0.04
C THR A 151 -10.45 0.14 -0.95
N GLY A 152 -10.25 0.66 -2.16
CA GLY A 152 -9.54 -0.03 -3.26
C GLY A 152 -10.36 -1.11 -3.99
N GLY A 153 -9.87 -1.50 -5.18
CA GLY A 153 -10.47 -2.60 -5.98
C GLY A 153 -11.67 -2.22 -6.86
N HIS A 154 -11.95 -0.94 -7.07
CA HIS A 154 -13.05 -0.46 -7.92
C HIS A 154 -12.68 -0.31 -9.41
N GLY A 155 -11.46 -0.69 -9.81
CA GLY A 155 -11.03 -0.67 -11.21
C GLY A 155 -10.92 0.72 -11.84
N ARG A 156 -11.09 1.81 -11.09
CA ARG A 156 -10.87 3.17 -11.58
C ARG A 156 -9.38 3.47 -11.64
N THR A 157 -8.92 3.94 -12.78
CA THR A 157 -7.59 4.51 -12.96
C THR A 157 -7.54 5.86 -12.24
N PHE A 158 -6.56 5.98 -11.36
CA PHE A 158 -6.16 7.21 -10.69
C PHE A 158 -5.84 8.29 -11.73
N ASP A 159 -6.24 9.55 -11.52
CA ASP A 159 -5.80 10.66 -12.37
C ASP A 159 -4.35 11.01 -12.03
N TRP A 160 -3.42 10.31 -12.69
CA TRP A 160 -1.98 10.47 -12.43
C TRP A 160 -1.45 11.84 -12.86
N ASP A 161 -2.15 12.58 -13.72
CA ASP A 161 -1.73 13.92 -14.12
C ASP A 161 -1.81 14.88 -12.94
N ARG A 162 -2.93 14.85 -12.22
CA ARG A 162 -3.06 15.65 -10.99
C ARG A 162 -2.11 15.20 -9.88
N LEU A 163 -1.84 13.89 -9.79
CA LEU A 163 -0.85 13.41 -8.83
C LEU A 163 0.55 13.87 -9.16
N ALA A 164 0.90 13.95 -10.45
CA ALA A 164 2.20 14.42 -10.89
C ALA A 164 2.44 15.88 -10.48
N ASP A 165 1.40 16.72 -10.48
CA ASP A 165 1.51 18.10 -9.98
C ASP A 165 1.85 18.16 -8.48
N ILE A 166 1.28 17.25 -7.67
CA ILE A 166 1.60 17.09 -6.25
C ILE A 166 3.03 16.54 -6.07
N ALA A 167 3.41 15.56 -6.87
CA ALA A 167 4.72 14.90 -6.83
C ALA A 167 5.90 15.81 -7.23
N ARG A 168 5.64 16.99 -7.82
CA ARG A 168 6.67 18.01 -8.06
C ARG A 168 7.18 18.67 -6.78
N VAL A 169 6.41 18.60 -5.70
CA VAL A 169 6.84 19.10 -4.39
C VAL A 169 7.74 18.06 -3.74
N PRO A 170 8.96 18.41 -3.32
CA PRO A 170 9.79 17.47 -2.58
C PRO A 170 9.15 17.18 -1.21
N PHE A 171 8.97 15.90 -0.91
CA PHE A 171 8.55 15.41 0.39
C PHE A 171 9.76 14.86 1.15
N ASP A 172 9.80 15.11 2.46
CA ASP A 172 10.79 14.56 3.40
C ASP A 172 10.29 13.29 4.11
N PHE A 173 9.13 12.78 3.69
CA PHE A 173 8.50 11.57 4.20
C PHE A 173 8.25 10.56 3.07
N ASP A 174 8.16 9.28 3.44
CA ASP A 174 7.83 8.23 2.49
C ASP A 174 6.36 8.28 2.08
N TRP A 175 6.13 8.23 0.78
CA TRP A 175 4.79 8.23 0.22
C TRP A 175 4.64 7.19 -0.88
N TRP A 176 3.48 6.54 -0.85
CA TRP A 176 3.16 5.39 -1.64
C TRP A 176 1.91 5.66 -2.46
N VAL A 177 1.79 5.02 -3.62
CA VAL A 177 0.60 5.15 -4.48
C VAL A 177 -0.08 3.79 -4.61
N ALA A 178 -1.39 3.77 -4.42
CA ALA A 178 -2.27 2.64 -4.65
C ALA A 178 -3.28 2.96 -5.76
N GLY A 179 -4.28 2.09 -5.95
CA GLY A 179 -5.42 2.35 -6.82
C GLY A 179 -5.20 1.95 -8.28
N GLY A 180 -5.72 0.77 -8.66
CA GLY A 180 -5.81 0.36 -10.07
C GLY A 180 -4.47 0.08 -10.78
N ILE A 181 -3.36 -0.01 -10.03
CA ILE A 181 -2.04 -0.36 -10.56
C ILE A 181 -2.03 -1.82 -11.01
N ARG A 182 -1.50 -2.07 -12.20
CA ARG A 182 -1.40 -3.38 -12.87
C ARG A 182 -0.18 -3.42 -13.79
N PRO A 183 0.30 -4.60 -14.23
CA PRO A 183 1.48 -4.70 -15.10
C PRO A 183 1.40 -3.81 -16.34
N GLU A 184 0.20 -3.68 -16.91
CA GLU A 184 -0.03 -2.99 -18.18
C GLU A 184 0.02 -1.45 -18.04
N ASN A 185 0.00 -0.91 -16.82
CA ASN A 185 -0.09 0.54 -16.59
C ASN A 185 0.99 1.10 -15.64
N VAL A 186 1.76 0.24 -14.97
CA VAL A 186 2.77 0.67 -13.98
C VAL A 186 3.84 1.58 -14.59
N GLN A 187 4.31 1.30 -15.80
CA GLN A 187 5.34 2.14 -16.43
C GLN A 187 4.87 3.58 -16.61
N GLU A 188 3.60 3.78 -16.95
CA GLU A 188 3.05 5.11 -17.15
C GLU A 188 2.92 5.89 -15.84
N LEU A 189 2.49 5.21 -14.77
CA LEU A 189 2.54 5.75 -13.41
C LEU A 189 3.97 6.20 -13.06
N LEU A 190 4.98 5.36 -13.32
CA LEU A 190 6.38 5.67 -12.99
C LEU A 190 6.96 6.79 -13.84
N ARG A 191 6.53 6.94 -15.10
CA ARG A 191 6.96 8.09 -15.93
C ARG A 191 6.48 9.42 -15.35
N ARG A 192 5.28 9.45 -14.77
CA ARG A 192 4.61 10.68 -14.30
C ARG A 192 4.89 11.04 -12.85
N VAL A 193 4.86 10.06 -11.94
CA VAL A 193 4.66 10.30 -10.50
C VAL A 193 5.89 9.98 -9.64
N ARG A 194 6.59 8.86 -9.91
CA ARG A 194 7.80 8.41 -9.19
C ARG A 194 7.69 8.45 -7.64
N PRO A 195 6.77 7.68 -7.04
CA PRO A 195 6.63 7.61 -5.58
C PRO A 195 7.79 6.87 -4.89
N SER A 196 7.87 6.92 -3.55
CA SER A 196 8.79 6.06 -2.78
C SER A 196 8.44 4.57 -2.98
N GLY A 197 7.14 4.28 -3.10
CA GLY A 197 6.64 2.93 -3.31
C GLY A 197 5.28 2.85 -4.01
N ILE A 198 4.92 1.65 -4.47
CA ILE A 198 3.60 1.34 -5.00
C ILE A 198 2.94 0.23 -4.18
N ASP A 199 1.63 0.32 -3.97
CA ASP A 199 0.82 -0.70 -3.32
C ASP A 199 -0.15 -1.32 -4.31
N VAL A 200 -0.02 -2.63 -4.52
CA VAL A 200 -0.75 -3.36 -5.54
C VAL A 200 -1.58 -4.46 -4.90
N SER A 201 -2.89 -4.41 -5.13
CA SER A 201 -3.82 -5.44 -4.68
C SER A 201 -4.46 -6.18 -5.85
N SER A 202 -5.57 -5.69 -6.41
CA SER A 202 -6.34 -6.42 -7.44
C SER A 202 -5.66 -6.52 -8.80
N GLY A 203 -4.72 -5.64 -9.14
CA GLY A 203 -4.09 -5.65 -10.46
C GLY A 203 -3.19 -6.86 -10.73
N VAL A 204 -2.82 -7.58 -9.67
CA VAL A 204 -2.04 -8.83 -9.71
C VAL A 204 -2.84 -10.03 -9.20
N GLU A 205 -4.17 -9.96 -9.26
CA GLU A 205 -5.04 -11.08 -8.93
C GLU A 205 -5.54 -11.80 -10.19
N LEU A 206 -5.64 -13.14 -10.11
CA LEU A 206 -6.37 -13.98 -11.06
C LEU A 206 -7.37 -14.83 -10.28
N GLY A 207 -8.63 -14.88 -10.73
CA GLY A 207 -9.71 -15.56 -9.98
C GLY A 207 -9.91 -14.99 -8.56
N GLY A 208 -9.48 -13.76 -8.33
CA GLY A 208 -9.52 -13.10 -7.02
C GLY A 208 -8.44 -13.54 -6.02
N ARG A 209 -7.48 -14.40 -6.40
CA ARG A 209 -6.29 -14.76 -5.60
C ARG A 209 -5.04 -14.08 -6.16
N LYS A 210 -3.98 -13.89 -5.37
CA LYS A 210 -2.71 -13.39 -5.90
C LYS A 210 -2.15 -14.37 -6.92
N ASP A 211 -1.71 -13.83 -8.05
CA ASP A 211 -1.12 -14.58 -9.13
C ASP A 211 0.35 -14.20 -9.29
N VAL A 212 1.25 -15.17 -9.13
CA VAL A 212 2.69 -14.94 -9.17
C VAL A 212 3.13 -14.47 -10.56
N GLY A 213 2.52 -15.00 -11.64
CA GLY A 213 2.82 -14.57 -13.00
C GLY A 213 2.52 -13.09 -13.22
N ARG A 214 1.36 -12.61 -12.75
CA ARG A 214 1.02 -11.17 -12.81
C ARG A 214 1.92 -10.31 -11.94
N ILE A 215 2.39 -10.82 -10.79
CA ILE A 215 3.39 -10.09 -9.98
C ILE A 215 4.72 -10.01 -10.75
N ASP A 216 5.14 -11.08 -11.40
CA ASP A 216 6.37 -11.11 -12.21
C ASP A 216 6.27 -10.13 -13.38
N GLU A 217 5.15 -10.10 -14.10
CA GLU A 217 4.88 -9.13 -15.17
C GLU A 217 4.96 -7.68 -14.66
N LEU A 218 4.42 -7.40 -13.46
CA LEU A 218 4.50 -6.08 -12.84
C LEU A 218 5.96 -5.67 -12.60
N ILE A 219 6.75 -6.54 -11.97
CA ILE A 219 8.16 -6.28 -11.66
C ILE A 219 8.97 -6.09 -12.94
N GLN A 220 8.79 -6.95 -13.94
CA GLN A 220 9.45 -6.82 -15.25
C GLN A 220 9.14 -5.49 -15.94
N ALA A 221 7.88 -5.05 -15.90
CA ALA A 221 7.48 -3.77 -16.46
C ALA A 221 8.18 -2.60 -15.74
N MET A 222 8.31 -2.66 -14.41
CA MET A 222 9.03 -1.66 -13.62
C MET A 222 10.53 -1.63 -13.96
N GLU A 223 11.17 -2.80 -14.05
CA GLU A 223 12.59 -2.92 -14.39
C GLU A 223 12.88 -2.38 -15.79
N ALA A 224 12.05 -2.73 -16.79
CA ALA A 224 12.16 -2.21 -18.14
C ALA A 224 12.11 -0.67 -18.17
N TRP A 225 11.22 -0.05 -17.40
CA TRP A 225 11.18 1.42 -17.23
C TRP A 225 12.46 1.98 -16.59
N GLY A 226 13.04 1.27 -15.62
CA GLY A 226 14.32 1.63 -15.01
C GLY A 226 15.48 1.65 -16.03
N HIS A 227 15.46 0.71 -16.98
CA HIS A 227 16.46 0.55 -18.03
C HIS A 227 16.30 1.50 -19.22
N GLU A 228 15.08 1.94 -19.57
CA GLU A 228 14.82 2.94 -20.64
C GLU A 228 15.63 4.24 -20.48
N SER A 229 16.10 4.52 -19.26
CA SER A 229 16.95 5.68 -18.94
C SER A 229 18.38 5.64 -19.50
N LEU A 230 18.85 4.47 -19.96
CA LEU A 230 20.24 4.24 -20.39
C LEU A 230 20.43 4.33 -21.90
N SER A 231 19.36 4.40 -22.70
CA SER A 231 19.43 4.42 -24.17
C SER A 231 19.32 5.82 -24.78
N LEU A 232 19.11 6.86 -23.96
CA LEU A 232 18.98 8.26 -24.37
C LEU A 232 20.10 9.16 -23.81
N SER A 233 21.15 8.57 -23.25
CA SER A 233 22.37 9.24 -22.78
C SER A 233 23.59 8.70 -23.52
#